data_AF-A0A9W8N6A3-F1
#
_entry.id   AF-A0A9W8N6A3-F1
#
_cell.length_a   1.000
_cell.length_b   1.000
_cell.length_c   1.000
_cell.angle_alpha   90.00
_cell.angle_beta   90.00
_cell.angle_gamma   90.00
#
_symmetry.space_group_name_H-M   'P 1'
#
loop_
_entity.id
_entity.type
_entity.pdbx_description
1 polymer ?
#
loop_
_entity_poly.entity_id
_entity_poly.type
_entity_poly.pdbx_seq_one_letter_code
_entity_poly.pdbx_strand_id
1 'polypeptide(L)'
;MYHGIAKHIAKHDIHRILSRLTADDALKEENIVYRSSGIATQYLRLGPQAHSFLSGERNLTLATTSKGESDQNTPSTLEKLPGRITAQPTERKVRFAAELNDDQDDQDDTGEVSKYFRKSTRS
;
A
#
# COMPACT_ATOMS: atom_id res chain seq x y z
N MET A 1 18.24 -7.62 -27.92
CA MET A 1 17.93 -8.63 -26.88
C MET A 1 18.17 -7.99 -25.53
N TYR A 2 17.17 -7.97 -24.63
CA TYR A 2 17.23 -7.23 -23.35
C TYR A 2 17.48 -8.12 -22.12
N HIS A 3 17.82 -9.40 -22.32
CA HIS A 3 18.05 -10.35 -21.23
C HIS A 3 19.25 -9.95 -20.37
N GLY A 4 19.11 -10.01 -19.03
CA GLY A 4 20.19 -9.76 -18.07
C GLY A 4 20.45 -8.30 -17.69
N ILE A 5 19.82 -7.32 -18.36
CA ILE A 5 20.04 -5.87 -18.10
C ILE A 5 19.65 -5.48 -16.66
N ALA A 6 18.63 -6.12 -16.10
CA ALA A 6 18.12 -5.84 -14.77
C ALA A 6 18.55 -6.89 -13.71
N LYS A 7 19.64 -7.65 -13.94
CA LYS A 7 20.03 -8.76 -13.04
C LYS A 7 20.32 -8.35 -11.59
N HIS A 8 20.66 -7.08 -11.37
CA HIS A 8 20.97 -6.51 -10.06
C HIS A 8 19.74 -5.92 -9.35
N ILE A 9 18.60 -5.81 -10.04
CA ILE A 9 17.38 -5.24 -9.49
C ILE A 9 16.63 -6.33 -8.75
N ALA A 10 16.25 -6.07 -7.50
CA ALA A 10 15.45 -7.00 -6.72
C ALA A 10 14.09 -7.25 -7.39
N LYS A 11 13.60 -8.49 -7.33
CA LYS A 11 12.33 -8.88 -7.97
C LYS A 11 11.16 -7.96 -7.58
N HIS A 12 11.07 -7.57 -6.31
CA HIS A 12 10.00 -6.69 -5.84
C HIS A 12 10.07 -5.30 -6.47
N ASP A 13 11.26 -4.75 -6.73
CA ASP A 13 11.42 -3.47 -7.40
C ASP A 13 11.04 -3.56 -8.88
N ILE A 14 11.31 -4.70 -9.53
CA ILE A 14 10.78 -4.97 -10.88
C ILE A 14 9.25 -4.90 -10.86
N HIS A 15 8.59 -5.59 -9.92
CA HIS A 15 7.13 -5.51 -9.80
C HIS A 15 6.63 -4.07 -9.59
N ARG A 16 7.32 -3.26 -8.78
CA ARG A 16 6.97 -1.85 -8.55
C ARG A 16 7.12 -1.00 -9.82
N ILE A 17 8.17 -1.23 -10.61
CA ILE A 17 8.35 -0.59 -11.92
C ILE A 17 7.14 -0.89 -12.81
N LEU A 18 6.76 -2.17 -12.93
CA LEU A 18 5.61 -2.59 -13.74
C LEU A 18 4.31 -1.96 -13.25
N SER A 19 4.04 -1.99 -11.94
CA SER A 19 2.84 -1.40 -11.36
C SER A 19 2.78 0.11 -11.62
N ARG A 20 3.92 0.82 -11.51
CA ARG A 20 3.94 2.26 -11.74
C ARG A 20 3.71 2.62 -13.21
N LEU A 21 4.35 1.90 -14.13
CA LEU A 21 4.13 2.09 -15.56
C LEU A 21 2.69 1.78 -15.98
N THR A 22 2.05 0.81 -15.34
CA THR A 22 0.65 0.49 -15.59
C THR A 22 -0.28 1.58 -15.03
N ALA A 23 0.01 2.10 -13.84
CA ALA A 23 -0.75 3.21 -13.24
C ALA A 23 -0.65 4.52 -14.04
N ASP A 24 0.48 4.75 -14.72
CA ASP A 24 0.71 5.93 -15.56
C ASP A 24 0.27 5.73 -17.03
N ASP A 25 -0.52 4.68 -17.33
CA ASP A 25 -1.00 4.32 -18.69
C ASP A 25 0.12 4.10 -19.72
N ALA A 26 1.34 3.83 -19.26
CA ALA A 26 2.47 3.48 -20.12
C ALA A 26 2.44 2.01 -20.52
N LEU A 27 1.92 1.14 -19.64
CA LEU A 27 1.65 -0.26 -19.91
C LEU A 27 0.16 -0.55 -19.72
N LYS A 28 -0.35 -1.51 -20.49
CA LYS A 28 -1.70 -2.04 -20.38
C LYS A 28 -1.66 -3.53 -20.12
N GLU A 29 -2.55 -3.96 -19.26
CA GLU A 29 -2.72 -5.35 -18.88
C GLU A 29 -3.87 -5.98 -19.70
N GLU A 30 -3.56 -7.06 -20.43
CA GLU A 30 -4.55 -7.89 -21.12
C GLU A 30 -4.59 -9.30 -20.54
N ASN A 31 -5.74 -9.69 -20.03
CA ASN A 31 -5.94 -11.00 -19.42
C ASN A 31 -6.52 -11.98 -20.45
N ILE A 32 -5.82 -13.09 -20.68
CA ILE A 32 -6.30 -14.17 -21.55
C ILE A 32 -6.54 -15.41 -20.68
N VAL A 33 -7.81 -15.80 -20.58
CA VAL A 33 -8.22 -17.01 -19.86
C VAL A 33 -8.26 -18.19 -20.82
N TYR A 34 -7.42 -19.19 -20.57
CA TYR A 34 -7.44 -20.42 -21.35
C TYR A 34 -8.58 -21.32 -20.88
N ARG A 35 -9.56 -21.56 -21.76
CA ARG A 35 -10.73 -22.41 -21.44
C ARG A 35 -10.36 -23.82 -21.02
N SER A 36 -9.25 -24.35 -21.53
CA SER A 36 -8.79 -25.72 -21.27
C SER A 36 -8.20 -25.91 -19.88
N SER A 37 -7.49 -24.91 -19.34
CA SER A 37 -6.86 -24.99 -18.02
C SER A 37 -7.59 -24.20 -16.96
N GLY A 38 -8.51 -23.29 -17.34
CA GLY A 38 -9.13 -22.33 -16.44
C GLY A 38 -8.15 -21.27 -15.90
N ILE A 39 -6.91 -21.25 -16.41
CA ILE A 39 -5.86 -20.35 -15.94
C ILE A 39 -5.88 -19.07 -16.78
N ALA A 40 -5.89 -17.95 -16.07
CA ALA A 40 -5.70 -16.62 -16.63
C ALA A 40 -4.20 -16.32 -16.77
N THR A 41 -3.76 -15.95 -17.98
CA THR A 41 -2.41 -15.42 -18.21
C THR A 41 -2.49 -13.93 -18.49
N GLN A 42 -1.70 -13.17 -17.75
CA GLN A 42 -1.64 -11.72 -17.85
C GLN A 42 -0.54 -11.31 -18.82
N TYR A 43 -0.92 -10.60 -19.88
CA TYR A 43 0.00 -10.03 -20.86
C TYR A 43 0.11 -8.52 -20.66
N LEU A 44 1.27 -7.97 -21.02
CA LEU A 44 1.53 -6.53 -21.00
C LEU A 44 1.66 -6.03 -22.43
N ARG A 45 0.97 -4.94 -22.74
CA ARG A 45 1.06 -4.19 -24.00
C ARG A 45 1.47 -2.74 -23.72
N LEU A 46 1.98 -2.05 -24.74
CA LEU A 46 2.24 -0.62 -24.64
C LEU A 46 0.92 0.15 -24.51
N GLY A 47 0.84 1.04 -23.53
CA GLY A 47 -0.25 1.97 -23.33
C GLY A 47 -0.04 3.29 -24.09
N PRO A 48 -1.05 4.19 -24.09
CA PRO A 48 -1.00 5.44 -24.82
C PRO A 48 0.14 6.37 -24.35
N GLN A 49 0.55 6.27 -23.08
CA GLN A 49 1.63 7.10 -22.53
C GLN A 49 3.02 6.49 -22.70
N ALA A 50 3.15 5.31 -23.32
CA ALA A 50 4.43 4.63 -23.48
C ALA A 50 5.47 5.50 -24.20
N HIS A 51 5.05 6.22 -25.24
CA HIS A 51 5.95 7.02 -26.06
C HIS A 51 6.68 8.09 -25.25
N SER A 52 6.01 8.76 -24.30
CA SER A 52 6.65 9.82 -23.49
C SER A 52 7.75 9.29 -22.58
N PHE A 53 7.69 8.02 -22.15
CA PHE A 53 8.79 7.40 -21.41
C PHE A 53 9.92 6.97 -22.34
N LEU A 54 9.60 6.46 -23.53
CA LEU A 54 10.59 6.01 -24.51
C LEU A 54 11.35 7.18 -25.16
N SER A 55 10.68 8.33 -25.37
CA SER A 55 11.30 9.56 -25.89
C SER A 55 12.11 10.30 -24.83
N GLY A 56 12.01 9.91 -23.55
CA GLY A 56 12.64 10.60 -22.43
C GLY A 56 11.94 11.90 -21.99
N GLU A 57 10.77 12.21 -22.56
CA GLU A 57 9.94 13.35 -22.14
C GLU A 57 9.48 13.19 -20.68
N ARG A 58 9.23 11.96 -20.24
CA ARG A 58 8.85 11.62 -18.87
C ARG A 58 9.79 10.58 -18.30
N ASN A 59 10.31 10.86 -17.11
CA ASN A 59 11.13 9.93 -16.35
C ASN A 59 10.29 9.14 -15.33
N LEU A 60 10.63 7.86 -15.14
CA LEU A 60 10.06 7.02 -14.10
C LEU A 60 10.91 7.10 -12.83
N THR A 61 10.39 7.73 -11.78
CA THR A 61 11.09 7.86 -10.49
C THR A 61 10.45 6.95 -9.45
N LEU A 62 11.27 6.13 -8.78
CA LEU A 62 10.82 5.17 -7.76
C LEU A 62 11.70 5.29 -6.52
N ALA A 63 11.09 5.45 -5.35
CA ALA A 63 11.81 5.39 -4.08
C ALA A 63 12.00 3.91 -3.69
N THR A 64 13.23 3.40 -3.70
CA THR A 64 13.54 2.06 -3.16
C THR A 64 14.08 2.16 -1.74
N THR A 65 13.58 1.31 -0.85
CA THR A 65 14.12 1.13 0.51
C THR A 65 15.04 -0.09 0.51
N SER A 66 16.02 -0.12 -0.39
CA SER A 66 17.04 -1.17 -0.37
C SER A 66 17.96 -0.93 0.82
N LYS A 67 18.02 -1.87 1.76
CA LYS A 67 19.14 -1.95 2.72
C LYS A 67 20.37 -2.33 1.89
N GLY A 68 21.17 -1.31 1.57
CA GLY A 68 22.17 -1.41 0.51
C GLY A 68 23.17 -2.53 0.72
N GLU A 69 23.38 -3.34 -0.32
CA GLU A 69 24.74 -3.70 -0.69
C GLU A 69 25.26 -2.55 -1.56
N SER A 70 26.35 -1.98 -1.09
CA SER A 70 26.98 -0.76 -1.57
C SER A 70 27.47 -0.88 -3.01
N ASP A 71 26.99 0.01 -3.89
CA ASP A 71 27.81 0.54 -4.98
C ASP A 71 27.91 2.06 -4.83
N GLN A 72 29.11 2.47 -4.48
CA GLN A 72 29.58 3.83 -4.27
C GLN A 72 29.66 4.55 -5.63
N ASN A 73 28.92 5.65 -5.82
CA ASN A 73 29.46 6.80 -6.54
C ASN A 73 28.70 8.13 -6.26
N THR A 74 29.25 8.89 -5.30
CA THR A 74 29.30 10.37 -5.24
C THR A 74 28.08 11.21 -4.80
N PRO A 75 28.34 12.39 -4.16
CA PRO A 75 27.60 12.85 -3.00
C PRO A 75 26.59 13.95 -3.33
N SER A 76 25.35 13.81 -2.87
CA SER A 76 24.48 14.96 -2.66
C SER A 76 24.78 15.56 -1.29
N THR A 77 25.56 16.64 -1.28
CA THR A 77 25.67 17.56 -0.15
C THR A 77 24.26 18.02 0.24
N LEU A 78 23.73 17.44 1.31
CA LEU A 78 22.50 17.92 1.93
C LEU A 78 22.91 19.06 2.86
N GLU A 79 22.90 20.27 2.30
CA GLU A 79 23.04 21.53 3.02
C GLU A 79 22.09 21.51 4.22
N LYS A 80 22.69 21.57 5.41
CA LYS A 80 22.02 21.59 6.71
C LYS A 80 21.30 22.93 6.88
N LEU A 81 19.99 22.96 6.62
CA LEU A 81 19.17 24.14 6.94
C LEU A 81 19.21 24.41 8.47
N PRO A 82 19.53 25.63 8.92
CA PRO A 82 19.58 25.96 10.34
C PRO A 82 18.17 25.99 10.93
N GLY A 83 17.99 25.30 12.05
CA GLY A 83 16.71 25.16 12.73
C GLY A 83 16.22 26.46 13.34
N ARG A 84 14.90 26.68 13.27
CA ARG A 84 14.06 27.23 14.35
C ARG A 84 12.58 27.17 13.96
N ILE A 85 11.86 26.14 14.40
CA ILE A 85 10.43 26.27 14.67
C ILE A 85 10.22 25.80 16.10
N THR A 86 10.17 26.75 17.02
CA THR A 86 9.64 26.58 18.38
C THR A 86 8.18 26.17 18.26
N ALA A 87 7.89 24.87 18.29
CA ALA A 87 6.55 24.38 18.54
C ALA A 87 6.27 24.53 20.05
N GLN A 88 5.37 25.44 20.40
CA GLN A 88 4.83 25.52 21.76
C GLN A 88 3.90 24.30 21.98
N PRO A 89 4.06 23.54 23.08
CA PRO A 89 3.10 22.50 23.44
C PRO A 89 1.82 23.14 23.98
N THR A 90 0.73 23.11 23.21
CA THR A 90 -0.61 23.39 23.76
C THR A 90 -1.14 22.13 24.40
N GLU A 91 -1.00 22.03 25.72
CA GLU A 91 -1.66 21.02 26.55
C GLU A 91 -3.18 21.21 26.49
N ARG A 92 -3.88 20.35 25.76
CA ARG A 92 -5.32 20.16 25.96
C ARG A 92 -5.51 19.31 27.22
N LYS A 93 -5.74 19.99 28.34
CA LYS A 93 -6.16 19.42 29.62
C LYS A 93 -7.55 18.77 29.46
N VAL A 94 -7.57 17.47 29.17
CA VAL A 94 -8.79 16.65 29.26
C VAL A 94 -9.09 16.47 30.74
N ARG A 95 -10.17 17.09 31.21
CA ARG A 95 -10.64 16.91 32.58
C ARG A 95 -11.29 15.54 32.68
N PHE A 96 -10.62 14.58 33.31
CA PHE A 96 -11.28 13.38 33.83
C PHE A 96 -11.90 13.77 35.17
N ALA A 97 -13.23 13.94 35.18
CA ALA A 97 -13.98 13.94 36.42
C ALA A 97 -14.15 12.48 36.82
N ALA A 98 -13.52 12.11 37.93
CA ALA A 98 -13.86 10.91 38.67
C ALA A 98 -15.15 11.18 39.44
N GLU A 99 -16.20 10.41 39.17
CA GLU A 99 -17.23 10.14 40.16
C GLU A 99 -17.34 8.62 40.27
N LEU A 100 -16.73 8.13 41.34
CA LEU A 100 -17.01 6.85 41.96
C LEU A 100 -18.37 6.97 42.63
N ASN A 101 -19.34 6.17 42.21
CA ASN A 101 -20.48 5.83 43.04
C ASN A 101 -20.38 4.32 43.30
N ASP A 102 -19.82 3.99 44.46
CA ASP A 102 -20.14 2.75 45.15
C ASP A 102 -21.51 2.97 45.81
N ASP A 103 -22.47 2.11 45.52
CA ASP A 103 -23.41 1.52 46.49
C ASP A 103 -24.42 0.58 45.78
N GLN A 104 -24.23 -0.71 46.07
CA GLN A 104 -25.17 -1.81 46.33
C GLN A 104 -26.41 -2.03 45.42
N ASP A 105 -26.59 -3.27 44.94
CA ASP A 105 -27.53 -4.23 45.56
C ASP A 105 -27.70 -5.50 44.70
N ASP A 106 -27.80 -6.65 45.39
CA ASP A 106 -28.07 -7.98 44.87
C ASP A 106 -29.38 -8.04 44.07
N GLN A 107 -29.41 -8.71 42.90
CA GLN A 107 -30.44 -9.72 42.62
C GLN A 107 -30.26 -10.46 41.28
N ASP A 108 -30.80 -11.66 41.33
CA ASP A 108 -30.83 -12.74 40.37
C ASP A 108 -31.53 -12.41 39.04
N ASP A 109 -31.57 -13.44 38.21
CA ASP A 109 -32.60 -13.76 37.23
C ASP A 109 -32.37 -13.49 35.74
N THR A 110 -32.14 -14.64 35.07
CA THR A 110 -32.81 -15.09 33.85
C THR A 110 -32.75 -14.24 32.58
N GLY A 111 -32.00 -14.78 31.61
CA GLY A 111 -32.59 -15.24 30.35
C GLY A 111 -33.05 -14.20 29.32
N GLU A 112 -32.28 -14.04 28.24
CA GLU A 112 -32.76 -14.18 26.86
C GLU A 112 -31.58 -14.03 25.89
N VAL A 113 -31.09 -15.13 25.32
CA VAL A 113 -30.22 -15.05 24.15
C VAL A 113 -31.12 -14.94 22.93
N SER A 114 -31.13 -13.76 22.32
CA SER A 114 -31.92 -13.41 21.13
C SER A 114 -31.65 -14.34 19.94
N LYS A 115 -32.63 -15.22 19.71
CA LYS A 115 -33.37 -15.48 18.46
C LYS A 115 -32.77 -14.92 17.17
N TYR A 116 -31.78 -15.61 16.60
CA TYR A 116 -31.54 -15.59 15.15
C TYR A 116 -31.26 -17.00 14.62
N PHE A 117 -32.32 -17.83 14.55
CA PHE A 117 -32.35 -19.01 13.69
C PHE A 117 -33.56 -18.88 12.75
N ARG A 118 -33.35 -18.32 11.56
CA ARG A 118 -34.28 -18.56 10.44
C ARG A 118 -33.93 -19.92 9.84
N LYS A 119 -34.76 -20.93 10.12
CA LYS A 119 -34.77 -22.17 9.34
C LYS A 119 -35.57 -21.93 8.07
N SER A 120 -34.88 -22.07 6.94
CA SER A 120 -35.48 -22.25 5.62
C SER A 120 -36.02 -23.68 5.54
N THR A 121 -37.33 -23.83 5.32
CA THR A 121 -37.90 -25.09 4.82
C THR A 121 -38.95 -24.76 3.77
N ARG A 122 -38.67 -25.30 2.58
CA ARG A 122 -39.50 -25.33 1.38
C ARG A 122 -40.37 -26.59 1.44
N SER A 123 -41.66 -26.46 1.17
CA SER A 123 -42.49 -27.52 0.60
C SER A 123 -43.67 -26.90 -0.13
#